data_AF-A0A2E0MUB9-F1
#
_entry.id   AF-A0A2E0MUB9-F1
#
_cell.length_a   1.000
_cell.length_b   1.000
_cell.length_c   1.000
_cell.angle_alpha   90.00
_cell.angle_beta   90.00
_cell.angle_gamma   90.00
#
_symmetry.space_group_name_H-M   'P 1'
#
loop_
_entity.id
_entity.type
_entity.pdbx_description
1 polymer ?
#
loop_
_entity_poly.entity_id
_entity_poly.type
_entity_poly.pdbx_seq_one_letter_code
_entity_poly.pdbx_strand_id
1 'polypeptide(L)'
;MPMNNDEWALVKDIIFLYESGISPEDIAKVKKLSIEKVRSIVGNVKVAIKRRNKMNVVQEIGNQNQWKDELPAEEILSQMVESLEAEDRHDGARTVPSRPIKRADRSDRVGEDREMFDRIEGQKAASDAPEPLKEIVELATIAQRKRDRSGWEDLRSEISELLDDDLDL
;
A
#
# COMPACT_ATOMS: atom_id res chain seq x y z
N MET A 1 -20.11 14.45 42.12
CA MET A 1 -19.02 15.33 42.58
C MET A 1 -17.80 15.04 41.72
N PRO A 2 -17.12 16.05 41.16
CA PRO A 2 -15.88 15.83 40.40
C PRO A 2 -14.81 15.28 41.34
N MET A 3 -14.13 14.20 40.94
CA MET A 3 -13.00 13.64 41.71
C MET A 3 -11.86 14.65 41.80
N ASN A 4 -11.14 14.62 42.91
CA ASN A 4 -9.94 15.44 43.09
C ASN A 4 -8.80 14.96 42.16
N ASN A 5 -7.85 15.84 41.82
CA ASN A 5 -6.78 15.53 40.86
C ASN A 5 -5.89 14.36 41.32
N ASP A 6 -5.67 14.24 42.64
CA ASP A 6 -4.88 13.17 43.24
C ASP A 6 -5.59 11.81 43.19
N GLU A 7 -6.92 11.79 43.29
CA GLU A 7 -7.72 10.57 43.14
C GLU A 7 -7.66 10.05 41.69
N TRP A 8 -7.64 10.97 40.72
CA TRP A 8 -7.46 10.64 39.32
C TRP A 8 -6.09 10.05 39.01
N ALA A 9 -5.03 10.57 39.62
CA ALA A 9 -3.68 10.02 39.48
C ALA A 9 -3.61 8.59 40.03
N LEU A 10 -4.20 8.36 41.20
CA LEU A 10 -4.27 7.03 41.82
C LEU A 10 -5.02 6.02 40.95
N VAL A 11 -6.15 6.42 40.36
CA VAL A 11 -6.93 5.57 39.44
C VAL A 11 -6.12 5.21 38.20
N LYS A 12 -5.42 6.18 37.58
CA LYS A 12 -4.57 5.95 36.41
C LYS A 12 -3.44 4.96 36.71
N ASP A 13 -2.77 5.11 37.84
CA ASP A 13 -1.71 4.20 38.28
C ASP A 13 -2.22 2.76 38.46
N ILE A 14 -3.39 2.59 39.10
CA ILE A 14 -3.98 1.26 39.30
C ILE A 14 -4.32 0.61 37.96
N ILE A 15 -4.87 1.36 37.01
CA ILE A 15 -5.18 0.87 35.66
C ILE A 15 -3.89 0.48 34.94
N PHE A 16 -2.86 1.33 34.97
CA PHE A 16 -1.58 1.06 34.32
C PHE A 16 -0.90 -0.22 34.84
N LEU A 17 -0.87 -0.40 36.16
CA LEU A 17 -0.29 -1.61 36.77
C LEU A 17 -1.08 -2.87 36.39
N TYR A 18 -2.41 -2.77 36.34
CA TYR A 18 -3.27 -3.87 35.94
C TYR A 18 -3.09 -4.25 34.47
N GLU A 19 -2.96 -3.26 33.57
CA GLU A 19 -2.68 -3.47 32.14
C GLU A 19 -1.27 -4.05 31.91
N SER A 20 -0.32 -3.73 32.79
CA SER A 20 1.03 -4.31 32.79
C SER A 20 1.09 -5.76 33.29
N GLY A 21 -0.05 -6.36 33.64
CA GLY A 21 -0.16 -7.77 34.04
C GLY A 21 0.02 -8.03 35.54
N ILE A 22 0.06 -6.99 36.39
CA ILE A 22 0.21 -7.15 37.83
C ILE A 22 -1.14 -7.54 38.44
N SER A 23 -1.13 -8.51 39.36
CA SER A 23 -2.34 -9.01 40.03
C SER A 23 -3.01 -7.90 40.86
N PRO A 24 -4.36 -7.84 40.92
CA PRO A 24 -5.07 -6.91 41.80
C PRO A 24 -4.66 -7.01 43.27
N GLU A 25 -4.27 -8.21 43.71
CA GLU A 25 -3.77 -8.51 45.04
C GLU A 25 -2.44 -7.78 45.32
N ASP A 26 -1.51 -7.78 44.36
CA ASP A 26 -0.21 -7.14 44.52
C ASP A 26 -0.29 -5.62 44.33
N ILE A 27 -1.19 -5.14 43.47
CA ILE A 27 -1.50 -3.70 43.36
C ILE A 27 -2.06 -3.16 44.68
N ALA A 28 -2.97 -3.91 45.33
CA ALA A 28 -3.54 -3.54 46.63
C ALA A 28 -2.45 -3.43 47.71
N LYS A 29 -1.47 -4.34 47.72
CA LYS A 29 -0.32 -4.30 48.63
C LYS A 29 0.59 -3.09 48.36
N VAL A 30 0.96 -2.85 47.10
CA VAL A 30 1.88 -1.77 46.70
C VAL A 30 1.27 -0.39 46.95
N LYS A 31 -0.01 -0.21 46.63
CA LYS A 31 -0.73 1.06 46.82
C LYS A 31 -1.35 1.20 48.22
N LYS A 32 -1.22 0.20 49.09
CA LYS A 32 -1.81 0.15 50.44
C LYS A 32 -3.32 0.44 50.44
N LEU A 33 -4.03 -0.17 49.49
CA LEU A 33 -5.47 -0.02 49.31
C LEU A 33 -6.20 -1.33 49.61
N SER A 34 -7.50 -1.25 49.89
CA SER A 34 -8.30 -2.46 49.98
C SER A 34 -8.44 -3.12 48.61
N ILE A 35 -8.36 -4.45 48.59
CA ILE A 35 -8.51 -5.25 47.35
C ILE A 35 -9.87 -5.02 46.68
N GLU A 36 -10.90 -4.79 47.47
CA GLU A 36 -12.26 -4.48 47.00
C GLU A 36 -12.28 -3.17 46.21
N LYS A 37 -11.55 -2.15 46.67
CA LYS A 37 -11.46 -0.87 45.98
C LYS A 37 -10.75 -1.03 44.63
N VAL A 38 -9.64 -1.76 44.58
CA VAL A 38 -8.90 -2.04 43.33
C VAL A 38 -9.78 -2.79 42.34
N ARG A 39 -10.49 -3.85 42.78
CA ARG A 39 -11.41 -4.62 41.94
C ARG A 39 -12.57 -3.78 41.41
N SER A 40 -13.12 -2.87 42.23
CA SER A 40 -14.20 -1.97 41.80
C SER A 40 -13.75 -1.00 40.70
N ILE A 41 -12.54 -0.45 40.81
CA ILE A 41 -11.97 0.49 39.84
C ILE A 41 -11.73 -0.23 38.51
N VAL A 42 -11.04 -1.37 38.54
CA VAL A 42 -10.76 -2.18 37.34
C VAL A 42 -12.07 -2.65 36.69
N GLY A 43 -13.06 -3.06 37.48
CA GLY A 43 -14.38 -3.46 36.98
C GLY A 43 -15.10 -2.34 36.24
N ASN A 44 -15.16 -1.15 36.83
CA ASN A 44 -15.80 0.03 36.22
C ASN A 44 -15.10 0.45 34.92
N VAL A 45 -13.76 0.42 34.90
CA VAL A 45 -12.95 0.74 33.71
C VAL A 45 -13.18 -0.28 32.61
N LYS A 46 -13.20 -1.59 32.91
CA LYS A 46 -13.51 -2.64 31.94
C LYS A 46 -14.91 -2.47 31.33
N VAL A 47 -15.90 -2.05 32.12
CA VAL A 47 -17.26 -1.76 31.61
C VAL A 47 -17.23 -0.55 30.67
N ALA A 48 -16.49 0.51 31.00
CA ALA A 48 -16.33 1.68 30.13
C ALA A 48 -15.61 1.34 28.82
N ILE A 49 -14.53 0.55 28.87
CA ILE A 49 -13.79 0.08 27.68
C ILE A 49 -14.68 -0.83 26.81
N LYS A 50 -15.44 -1.76 27.42
CA LYS A 50 -16.40 -2.59 26.68
C LYS A 50 -17.49 -1.77 26.01
N ARG A 51 -17.94 -0.66 26.60
CA ARG A 51 -18.90 0.26 25.99
C ARG A 51 -18.27 1.00 24.80
N ARG A 52 -17.03 1.49 24.95
CA ARG A 52 -16.29 2.14 23.86
C ARG A 52 -16.02 1.20 22.68
N ASN A 53 -15.63 -0.04 22.93
CA ASN A 53 -15.39 -1.03 21.87
C ASN A 53 -16.67 -1.50 21.15
N LYS A 54 -17.86 -1.22 21.70
CA LYS A 54 -19.15 -1.49 21.05
C LYS A 54 -19.65 -0.32 20.19
N MET A 55 -18.94 0.81 20.16
CA MET A 55 -19.30 1.91 19.26
C MET A 55 -19.06 1.46 17.81
N ASN A 56 -20.14 1.30 17.06
CA ASN A 56 -20.06 0.96 15.65
C ASN A 56 -19.80 2.25 14.87
N VAL A 57 -18.52 2.55 14.63
CA VAL A 57 -18.04 3.75 13.94
C VAL A 57 -18.75 3.98 12.61
N VAL A 58 -19.09 2.90 11.89
CA VAL A 58 -19.82 2.98 10.62
C VAL A 58 -21.25 3.49 10.83
N GLN A 59 -21.94 3.04 11.88
CA GLN A 59 -23.31 3.48 12.17
C GLN A 59 -23.36 4.88 12.80
N GLU A 60 -22.41 5.19 13.68
CA GLU A 60 -22.39 6.46 14.43
C GLU A 60 -21.80 7.64 13.67
N ILE A 61 -20.88 7.39 12.73
CA ILE A 61 -20.21 8.46 11.97
C ILE A 61 -20.47 8.29 10.47
N GLY A 62 -20.20 7.10 9.93
CA GLY A 62 -20.26 6.86 8.49
C GLY A 62 -21.66 7.04 7.88
N ASN A 63 -22.70 6.63 8.61
CA ASN A 63 -24.09 6.68 8.14
C ASN A 63 -24.84 7.96 8.53
N GLN A 64 -24.18 8.96 9.12
CA GLN A 64 -24.80 10.23 9.53
C GLN A 64 -24.79 11.29 8.43
N ASN A 65 -24.61 10.89 7.16
CA ASN A 65 -24.70 11.84 6.06
C ASN A 65 -26.14 12.38 5.95
N GLN A 66 -26.29 13.69 6.21
CA GLN A 66 -27.57 14.39 6.16
C GLN A 66 -28.14 14.51 4.74
N TRP A 67 -27.31 14.29 3.72
CA TRP A 67 -27.70 14.38 2.31
C TRP A 67 -27.73 13.02 1.60
N LYS A 68 -27.92 11.94 2.37
CA LYS A 68 -27.96 10.57 1.83
C LYS A 68 -29.18 10.34 0.93
N ASP A 69 -30.34 10.76 1.40
CA ASP A 69 -31.63 10.49 0.76
C ASP A 69 -32.20 11.74 0.06
N GLU A 70 -31.68 12.94 0.37
CA GLU A 70 -32.10 14.22 -0.19
C GLU A 70 -30.89 15.12 -0.46
N LEU A 71 -30.98 15.94 -1.51
CA LEU A 71 -29.93 16.90 -1.83
C LEU A 71 -29.92 18.07 -0.83
N PRO A 72 -28.76 18.70 -0.58
CA PRO A 72 -28.70 19.96 0.15
C PRO A 72 -29.54 21.06 -0.54
N ALA A 73 -29.89 22.10 0.22
CA ALA A 73 -30.51 23.30 -0.35
C ALA A 73 -29.61 23.95 -1.43
N GLU A 74 -30.23 24.63 -2.40
CA GLU A 74 -29.55 25.21 -3.57
C GLU A 74 -28.45 26.21 -3.20
N GLU A 75 -28.63 26.96 -2.11
CA GLU A 75 -27.64 27.87 -1.55
C GLU A 75 -26.37 27.12 -1.09
N ILE A 76 -26.55 25.96 -0.43
CA ILE A 76 -25.45 25.11 0.05
C ILE A 76 -24.74 24.46 -1.13
N LEU A 77 -25.49 23.99 -2.12
CA LEU A 77 -24.93 23.43 -3.36
C LEU A 77 -24.05 24.45 -4.08
N SER A 78 -24.49 25.71 -4.17
CA SER A 78 -23.73 26.77 -4.82
C SER A 78 -22.41 27.04 -4.11
N GLN A 79 -22.41 27.09 -2.77
CA GLN A 79 -21.19 27.22 -1.96
C GLN A 79 -20.24 26.03 -2.11
N MET A 80 -20.78 24.81 -2.19
CA MET A 80 -19.97 23.61 -2.44
C MET A 80 -19.27 23.70 -3.80
N VAL A 81 -20.01 24.05 -4.86
CA VAL A 81 -19.45 24.20 -6.21
C VAL A 81 -18.35 25.27 -6.23
N GLU A 82 -18.56 26.40 -5.55
CA GLU A 82 -17.57 27.47 -5.45
C GLU A 82 -16.32 27.05 -4.66
N SER A 83 -16.46 26.14 -3.69
CA SER A 83 -15.34 25.56 -2.93
C SER A 83 -14.56 24.49 -3.68
N LEU A 84 -15.11 23.96 -4.78
CA LEU A 84 -14.41 23.00 -5.62
C LEU A 84 -13.47 23.76 -6.55
N GLU A 85 -12.17 23.56 -6.38
CA GLU A 85 -11.20 23.99 -7.37
C GLU A 85 -11.47 23.23 -8.66
N ALA A 86 -11.76 23.96 -9.74
CA ALA A 86 -11.78 23.38 -11.07
C ALA A 86 -10.35 22.96 -11.40
N GLU A 87 -10.05 21.67 -11.22
CA GLU A 87 -8.83 21.09 -11.79
C GLU A 87 -8.89 21.31 -13.30
N ASP A 88 -7.94 22.08 -13.82
CA ASP A 88 -7.69 22.19 -15.24
C ASP A 88 -7.12 20.84 -15.71
N ARG A 89 -8.01 19.85 -15.85
CA ARG A 89 -7.64 18.50 -16.25
C ARG A 89 -7.15 18.56 -17.68
N HIS A 90 -5.84 18.53 -17.83
CA HIS A 90 -5.18 18.23 -19.09
C HIS A 90 -5.30 16.73 -19.36
N ASP A 91 -6.51 16.30 -19.70
CA ASP A 91 -6.75 15.02 -20.36
C ASP A 91 -5.91 15.07 -21.65
N GLY A 92 -4.77 14.38 -21.68
CA GLY A 92 -3.87 14.40 -22.83
C GLY A 92 -4.64 14.21 -24.14
N ALA A 93 -4.17 14.84 -25.23
CA ALA A 93 -4.88 14.88 -26.50
C ALA A 93 -5.41 13.48 -26.91
N ARG A 94 -6.74 13.36 -27.01
CA ARG A 94 -7.39 12.10 -27.38
C ARG A 94 -7.00 11.73 -28.81
N THR A 95 -6.61 10.47 -29.01
CA THR A 95 -6.25 9.96 -30.33
C THR A 95 -7.47 9.98 -31.26
N VAL A 96 -7.33 10.54 -32.46
CA VAL A 96 -8.38 10.54 -33.48
C VAL A 96 -8.23 9.28 -34.34
N PRO A 97 -9.20 8.34 -34.35
CA PRO A 97 -9.05 7.04 -35.02
C PRO A 97 -8.82 7.12 -36.54
N SER A 98 -9.27 8.21 -37.19
CA SER A 98 -9.13 8.41 -38.64
C SER A 98 -7.76 8.96 -39.07
N ARG A 99 -6.85 9.21 -38.13
CA ARG A 99 -5.50 9.69 -38.44
C ARG A 99 -4.46 8.59 -38.14
N PRO A 100 -3.45 8.41 -39.02
CA PRO A 100 -2.33 7.52 -38.74
C PRO A 100 -1.67 7.88 -37.41
N ILE A 101 -1.52 6.87 -36.55
CA ILE A 101 -0.91 7.02 -35.23
C ILE A 101 0.61 7.11 -35.43
N LYS A 102 1.21 8.23 -35.03
CA LYS A 102 2.67 8.36 -35.05
C LYS A 102 3.29 7.33 -34.10
N ARG A 103 4.32 6.64 -34.57
CA ARG A 103 5.09 5.70 -33.75
C ARG A 103 5.63 6.44 -32.53
N ALA A 104 5.30 5.96 -31.33
CA ALA A 104 5.82 6.51 -30.11
C ALA A 104 7.34 6.27 -30.05
N ASP A 105 8.10 7.32 -29.76
CA ASP A 105 9.50 7.17 -29.39
C ASP A 105 9.58 6.42 -28.05
N ARG A 106 10.42 5.39 -28.01
CA ARG A 106 10.68 4.54 -26.85
C ARG A 106 12.18 4.42 -26.59
N SER A 107 12.99 5.29 -27.19
CA SER A 107 14.43 5.33 -26.99
C SER A 107 14.82 5.63 -25.54
N ASP A 108 13.99 6.38 -24.83
CA ASP A 108 14.09 6.70 -23.40
C ASP A 108 13.71 5.52 -22.49
N ARG A 109 12.86 4.62 -22.98
CA ARG A 109 12.49 3.35 -22.33
C ARG A 109 13.57 2.30 -22.60
N VAL A 110 14.80 2.61 -22.19
CA VAL A 110 15.85 1.61 -21.97
C VAL A 110 15.48 0.84 -20.69
N GLY A 111 14.34 0.16 -20.74
CA GLY A 111 13.85 -0.68 -19.65
C GLY A 111 14.84 -1.80 -19.42
N GLU A 112 15.35 -1.82 -18.18
CA GLU A 112 16.21 -2.85 -17.59
C GLU A 112 17.65 -2.88 -18.14
N ASP A 113 18.64 -2.79 -17.23
CA ASP A 113 20.04 -3.01 -17.58
C ASP A 113 20.23 -4.47 -18.04
N ARG A 114 20.18 -4.65 -19.35
CA ARG A 114 20.28 -5.96 -20.01
C ARG A 114 21.59 -6.67 -19.69
N GLU A 115 22.68 -5.93 -19.52
CA GLU A 115 23.97 -6.51 -19.17
C GLU A 115 23.96 -7.03 -17.74
N MET A 116 23.33 -6.28 -16.83
CA MET A 116 23.14 -6.71 -15.44
C MET A 116 22.28 -7.99 -15.37
N PHE A 117 21.19 -8.07 -16.11
CA PHE A 117 20.32 -9.26 -16.09
C PHE A 117 20.96 -10.49 -16.72
N ASP A 118 21.71 -10.32 -17.82
CA ASP A 118 22.46 -11.43 -18.40
C ASP A 118 23.52 -11.95 -17.43
N ARG A 119 24.16 -11.06 -16.65
CA ARG A 119 25.10 -11.45 -15.59
C ARG A 119 24.41 -12.23 -14.47
N ILE A 120 23.25 -11.77 -13.98
CA ILE A 120 22.51 -12.46 -12.93
C ILE A 120 22.10 -13.88 -13.38
N GLU A 121 21.57 -14.00 -14.59
CA GLU A 121 21.19 -15.31 -15.14
C GLU A 121 22.42 -16.19 -15.41
N GLY A 122 23.53 -15.61 -15.86
CA GLY A 122 24.82 -16.30 -16.01
C GLY A 122 25.34 -16.86 -14.68
N GLN A 123 25.35 -16.04 -13.62
CA GLN A 123 25.77 -16.45 -12.27
C GLN A 123 24.86 -17.53 -11.69
N LYS A 124 23.55 -17.42 -11.92
CA LYS A 124 22.58 -18.43 -11.52
C LYS A 124 22.83 -19.77 -12.21
N ALA A 125 23.10 -19.76 -13.52
CA ALA A 125 23.47 -20.97 -14.26
C ALA A 125 24.81 -21.56 -13.81
N ALA A 126 25.77 -20.71 -13.44
CA ALA A 126 27.08 -21.11 -12.92
C ALA A 126 27.04 -21.62 -11.47
N SER A 127 26.00 -21.30 -10.69
CA SER A 127 25.86 -21.70 -9.29
C SER A 127 25.93 -23.22 -9.09
N ASP A 128 25.38 -23.98 -10.04
CA ASP A 128 25.33 -25.44 -9.99
C ASP A 128 26.57 -26.12 -10.61
N ALA A 129 27.50 -25.34 -11.18
CA ALA A 129 28.70 -25.86 -11.84
C ALA A 129 29.87 -26.06 -10.85
N PRO A 130 30.77 -27.04 -11.10
CA PRO A 130 32.01 -27.17 -10.35
C PRO A 130 32.86 -25.90 -10.41
N GLU A 131 33.57 -25.56 -9.32
CA GLU A 131 34.35 -24.32 -9.18
C GLU A 131 35.21 -23.92 -10.40
N PRO A 132 36.02 -24.82 -11.01
CA PRO A 132 36.85 -24.45 -12.16
C PRO A 132 36.04 -24.17 -13.45
N LEU A 133 34.76 -24.55 -13.50
CA LEU A 133 33.89 -24.38 -14.66
C LEU A 133 32.89 -23.24 -14.51
N LYS A 134 32.75 -22.64 -13.32
CA LYS A 134 31.75 -21.59 -13.06
C LYS A 134 31.88 -20.41 -14.01
N GLU A 135 33.09 -19.90 -14.18
CA GLU A 135 33.37 -18.77 -15.07
C GLU A 135 33.03 -19.10 -16.53
N ILE A 136 33.36 -20.31 -16.98
CA ILE A 136 33.07 -20.77 -18.34
C ILE A 136 31.56 -20.90 -18.57
N VAL A 137 30.83 -21.43 -17.59
CA VAL A 137 29.36 -21.60 -17.65
C VAL A 137 28.65 -20.24 -17.64
N GLU A 138 29.12 -19.29 -16.82
CA GLU A 138 28.59 -17.93 -16.79
C GLU A 138 28.76 -17.24 -18.16
N LEU A 139 29.99 -17.24 -18.70
CA LEU A 139 30.29 -16.63 -19.99
C LEU A 139 29.54 -17.29 -21.16
N ALA A 140 29.43 -18.63 -21.15
CA ALA A 140 28.71 -19.37 -22.17
C ALA A 140 27.21 -19.04 -22.15
N THR A 141 26.61 -18.94 -20.96
CA THR A 141 25.20 -18.57 -20.77
C THR A 141 24.93 -17.15 -21.26
N ILE A 142 25.78 -16.19 -20.92
CA ILE A 142 25.66 -14.79 -21.39
C ILE A 142 25.77 -14.73 -22.93
N ALA A 143 26.74 -15.44 -23.51
CA ALA A 143 26.94 -15.47 -24.95
C ALA A 143 25.75 -16.12 -25.69
N GLN A 144 25.15 -17.18 -25.13
CA GLN A 144 23.96 -17.80 -25.68
C GLN A 144 22.79 -16.82 -25.71
N ARG A 145 22.52 -16.13 -24.60
CA ARG A 145 21.41 -15.16 -24.50
C ARG A 145 21.56 -13.98 -25.48
N LYS A 146 22.79 -13.53 -25.72
CA LYS A 146 23.08 -12.53 -26.76
C LYS A 146 22.76 -13.04 -28.15
N ARG A 147 23.15 -14.28 -28.47
CA ARG A 147 22.85 -14.92 -29.77
C ARG A 147 21.34 -15.13 -29.97
N ASP A 148 20.64 -15.62 -28.94
CA ASP A 148 19.19 -15.83 -29.01
C ASP A 148 18.46 -14.52 -29.31
N ARG A 149 18.84 -13.42 -28.65
CA ARG A 149 18.25 -12.10 -28.94
C ARG A 149 18.49 -11.62 -30.36
N SER A 150 19.71 -11.77 -30.87
CA SER A 150 20.01 -11.45 -32.28
C SER A 150 19.10 -12.24 -33.21
N GLY A 151 18.96 -13.55 -32.97
CA GLY A 151 18.07 -14.40 -33.76
C GLY A 151 16.60 -13.98 -33.69
N TRP A 152 16.12 -13.49 -32.55
CA TRP A 152 14.78 -12.91 -32.42
C TRP A 152 14.61 -11.60 -33.19
N GLU A 153 15.64 -10.75 -33.23
CA GLU A 153 15.64 -9.51 -34.01
C GLU A 153 15.64 -9.79 -35.51
N ASP A 154 16.42 -10.77 -35.95
CA ASP A 154 16.47 -11.24 -37.35
C ASP A 154 15.12 -11.81 -37.77
N LEU A 155 14.57 -12.78 -37.02
CA LEU A 155 13.27 -13.39 -37.29
C LEU A 155 12.13 -12.37 -37.28
N ARG A 156 12.19 -11.36 -36.39
CA ARG A 156 11.22 -10.27 -36.38
C ARG A 156 11.31 -9.43 -37.66
N SER A 157 12.51 -9.21 -38.17
CA SER A 157 12.73 -8.44 -39.41
C SER A 157 12.20 -9.20 -40.61
N GLU A 158 12.48 -10.50 -40.70
CA GLU A 158 11.92 -11.39 -41.74
C GLU A 158 10.38 -11.40 -41.74
N ILE A 159 9.75 -11.46 -40.55
CA ILE A 159 8.28 -11.38 -40.44
C ILE A 159 7.76 -9.99 -40.84
N SER A 160 8.48 -8.92 -40.50
CA SER A 160 8.09 -7.56 -40.90
C SER A 160 8.12 -7.42 -42.41
N GLU A 161 9.18 -7.89 -43.06
CA GLU A 161 9.30 -7.89 -44.52
C GLU A 161 8.17 -8.69 -45.18
N LEU A 162 7.86 -9.88 -44.65
CA LEU A 162 6.75 -10.70 -45.15
C LEU A 162 5.39 -10.01 -45.05
N LEU A 163 5.16 -9.25 -43.96
CA LEU A 163 3.90 -8.53 -43.75
C LEU A 163 3.82 -7.22 -44.53
N ASP A 164 4.95 -6.55 -44.77
CA ASP A 164 5.00 -5.30 -45.51
C ASP A 164 4.74 -5.56 -47.02
N ASP A 165 5.17 -6.69 -47.58
CA ASP A 165 4.88 -7.09 -48.98
C ASP A 165 3.38 -7.37 -49.25
N ASP A 166 2.59 -7.70 -48.22
CA ASP A 166 1.14 -7.96 -48.31
C ASP A 166 0.27 -6.69 -48.08
N LEU A 167 0.88 -5.54 -47.76
CA LEU A 167 0.21 -4.30 -47.35
C LEU A 167 0.45 -3.09 -48.29
N ASP A 168 0.85 -3.32 -49.54
CA ASP A 168 0.83 -2.30 -50.60
C ASP A 168 -0.59 -2.13 -51.20
N LEU A 169 -1.53 -1.60 -50.38
CA LEU A 169 -2.93 -1.27 -50.76
C LEU A 169 -3.26 0.21 -50.58
#